data_AF-A0A8H4V054-F1
#
_entry.id   AF-A0A8H4V054-F1
#
_cell.length_a   1.000
_cell.length_b   1.000
_cell.length_c   1.000
_cell.angle_alpha   90.00
_cell.angle_beta   90.00
_cell.angle_gamma   90.00
#
_symmetry.space_group_name_H-M   'P 1'
#
loop_
_entity.id
_entity.type
_entity.pdbx_description
1 polymer ?
#
loop_
_entity_poly.entity_id
_entity_poly.type
_entity_poly.pdbx_seq_one_letter_code
_entity_poly.pdbx_strand_id
1 'polypeptide(L)'
;MVKFCQRMGWGMLAVVLEHMRDRLQAGARDDLLEMAQVTHVKSWTARLLWENGFRSVRALADADARDIVPVLIMARSRKSQSHSNSEEEAERYAAKMTRKAEMIIASANKIYERQMQAEIDEE
;
A
#
# COMPACT_ATOMS: atom_id res chain seq x y z
N MET A 1 13.54 -24.13 7.38
CA MET A 1 13.77 -25.03 6.23
C MET A 1 15.23 -25.10 5.78
N VAL A 2 15.92 -23.96 5.60
CA VAL A 2 17.34 -23.89 5.21
C VAL A 2 18.30 -24.75 6.07
N LYS A 3 18.23 -24.67 7.42
CA LYS A 3 19.10 -25.43 8.34
C LYS A 3 18.89 -26.96 8.30
N PHE A 4 17.68 -27.41 7.92
CA PHE A 4 17.37 -28.84 7.75
C PHE A 4 18.08 -29.41 6.51
N CYS A 5 18.01 -28.68 5.39
CA CYS A 5 18.72 -29.03 4.16
C CYS A 5 20.24 -29.13 4.39
N GLN A 6 20.81 -28.30 5.28
CA GLN A 6 22.24 -28.35 5.60
C GLN A 6 22.66 -29.64 6.34
N ARG A 7 21.86 -30.12 7.30
CA ARG A 7 22.20 -31.32 8.10
C ARG A 7 22.00 -32.64 7.35
N MET A 8 21.15 -32.64 6.33
CA MET A 8 20.94 -33.76 5.40
C MET A 8 21.94 -33.77 4.24
N GLY A 9 22.86 -32.80 4.18
CA GLY A 9 23.84 -32.68 3.10
C GLY A 9 23.30 -32.07 1.80
N TRP A 10 22.08 -31.50 1.81
CA TRP A 10 21.46 -30.81 0.67
C TRP A 10 21.83 -29.32 0.64
N GLY A 11 23.13 -29.03 0.70
CA GLY A 11 23.65 -27.67 0.80
C GLY A 11 23.19 -26.74 -0.32
N MET A 12 23.10 -27.24 -1.56
CA MET A 12 22.66 -26.43 -2.70
C MET A 12 21.21 -25.96 -2.57
N LEU A 13 20.31 -26.83 -2.07
CA LEU A 13 18.91 -26.49 -1.84
C LEU A 13 18.76 -25.50 -0.67
N ALA A 14 19.62 -25.61 0.35
CA ALA A 14 19.64 -24.66 1.45
C ALA A 14 19.93 -23.23 0.96
N VAL A 15 20.90 -23.05 0.06
CA VAL A 15 21.26 -21.74 -0.51
C VAL A 15 20.14 -21.16 -1.37
N VAL A 16 19.49 -21.98 -2.19
CA VAL A 16 18.35 -21.52 -3.02
C VAL A 16 17.19 -21.08 -2.14
N LEU A 17 16.89 -21.81 -1.06
CA LEU A 17 15.82 -21.46 -0.12
C LEU A 17 16.12 -20.20 0.69
N GLU A 18 17.39 -19.97 1.04
CA GLU A 18 17.82 -18.74 1.72
C GLU A 18 17.65 -17.52 0.81
N HIS A 19 18.02 -17.62 -0.48
CA HIS A 19 17.82 -16.55 -1.46
C HIS A 19 16.33 -16.23 -1.72
N MET A 20 15.43 -17.23 -1.62
CA MET A 20 14.00 -17.02 -1.80
C MET A 20 13.33 -16.43 -0.54
N ARG A 21 13.87 -16.71 0.66
CA ARG A 21 13.38 -16.13 1.93
C ARG A 21 13.54 -14.61 1.95
N ASP A 22 14.68 -14.07 1.54
CA ASP A 22 14.90 -12.61 1.52
C ASP A 22 14.07 -11.93 0.42
N ARG A 23 13.79 -12.65 -0.68
CA ARG A 23 12.89 -12.20 -1.75
C ARG A 23 11.40 -12.24 -1.35
N LEU A 24 11.03 -13.03 -0.33
CA LEU A 24 9.69 -13.07 0.27
C LEU A 24 9.54 -12.06 1.42
N GLN A 25 10.58 -11.84 2.22
CA GLN A 25 10.65 -10.74 3.19
C GLN A 25 10.64 -9.37 2.49
N ALA A 26 11.30 -9.23 1.33
CA ALA A 26 11.12 -8.10 0.42
C ALA A 26 9.78 -8.14 -0.35
N GLY A 27 9.06 -9.26 -0.29
CA GLY A 27 7.83 -9.56 -1.03
C GLY A 27 6.52 -9.23 -0.33
N ALA A 28 6.50 -9.04 0.99
CA ALA A 28 5.33 -8.61 1.75
C ALA A 28 5.76 -7.77 2.95
N ARG A 29 6.12 -6.50 2.71
CA ARG A 29 6.29 -5.55 3.82
C ARG A 29 4.94 -5.44 4.53
N ASP A 30 4.91 -5.67 5.84
CA ASP A 30 3.68 -5.66 6.64
C ASP A 30 2.90 -4.37 6.43
N ASP A 31 3.60 -3.23 6.38
CA ASP A 31 3.01 -1.94 6.03
C ASP A 31 2.22 -1.97 4.71
N LEU A 32 2.73 -2.65 3.67
CA LEU A 32 2.05 -2.76 2.37
C LEU A 32 0.83 -3.69 2.44
N LEU A 33 0.91 -4.75 3.24
CA LEU A 33 -0.22 -5.65 3.48
C LEU A 33 -1.34 -4.91 4.22
N GLU A 34 -0.99 -4.12 5.24
CA GLU A 34 -1.93 -3.29 5.99
C GLU A 34 -2.52 -2.18 5.12
N MET A 35 -1.69 -1.49 4.33
CA MET A 35 -2.17 -0.50 3.37
C MET A 35 -3.12 -1.11 2.33
N ALA A 36 -2.95 -2.38 1.96
CA ALA A 36 -3.87 -3.06 1.05
C ALA A 36 -5.25 -3.38 1.68
N GLN A 37 -5.40 -3.27 3.00
CA GLN A 37 -6.69 -3.36 3.69
C GLN A 37 -7.49 -2.05 3.63
N VAL A 38 -6.83 -0.93 3.32
CA VAL A 38 -7.46 0.38 3.20
C VAL A 38 -8.39 0.39 1.98
N THR A 39 -9.59 0.94 2.16
CA THR A 39 -10.61 1.01 1.11
C THR A 39 -10.06 1.75 -0.13
N HIS A 40 -10.31 1.21 -1.32
CA HIS A 40 -9.80 1.73 -2.60
C HIS A 40 -8.28 1.67 -2.82
N VAL A 41 -7.49 1.11 -1.89
CA VAL A 41 -6.06 0.88 -2.04
C VAL A 41 -5.81 -0.57 -2.44
N LYS A 42 -5.40 -0.79 -3.70
CA LYS A 42 -4.98 -2.12 -4.19
C LYS A 42 -3.47 -2.27 -4.04
N SER A 43 -2.94 -3.48 -4.20
CA SER A 43 -1.49 -3.77 -4.03
C SER A 43 -0.56 -2.86 -4.84
N TRP A 44 -0.95 -2.46 -6.06
CA TRP A 44 -0.22 -1.47 -6.86
C TRP A 44 -0.26 -0.06 -6.25
N THR A 45 -1.45 0.39 -5.82
CA THR A 45 -1.64 1.71 -5.20
C THR A 45 -0.93 1.80 -3.85
N ALA A 46 -0.94 0.72 -3.06
CA ALA A 46 -0.18 0.63 -1.80
C ALA A 46 1.32 0.84 -2.04
N ARG A 47 1.89 0.20 -3.06
CA ARG A 47 3.29 0.41 -3.47
C ARG A 47 3.55 1.86 -3.86
N LEU A 48 2.68 2.44 -4.69
CA LEU A 48 2.86 3.81 -5.15
C LEU A 48 2.77 4.83 -4.02
N LEU A 49 1.83 4.65 -3.08
CA LEU A 49 1.73 5.47 -1.88
C LEU A 49 2.99 5.35 -1.02
N TRP A 50 3.50 4.13 -0.83
CA TRP A 50 4.73 3.87 -0.08
C TRP A 50 5.96 4.54 -0.71
N GLU A 51 6.08 4.47 -2.04
CA GLU A 51 7.15 5.14 -2.81
C GLU A 51 7.07 6.67 -2.72
N ASN A 52 5.86 7.23 -2.54
CA ASN A 52 5.63 8.66 -2.36
C ASN A 52 5.69 9.11 -0.88
N GLY A 53 6.15 8.24 0.04
CA GLY A 53 6.41 8.59 1.43
C GLY A 53 5.31 8.20 2.42
N PHE A 54 4.15 7.74 1.94
CA PHE A 54 3.08 7.20 2.80
C PHE A 54 3.37 5.75 3.16
N ARG A 55 4.30 5.56 4.10
CA ARG A 55 4.88 4.24 4.37
C ARG A 55 4.10 3.37 5.34
N SER A 56 3.02 3.87 5.93
CA SER A 56 2.18 3.13 6.89
C SER A 56 0.74 3.61 6.86
N VAL A 57 -0.18 2.84 7.46
CA VAL A 57 -1.59 3.24 7.62
C VAL A 57 -1.70 4.53 8.44
N ARG A 58 -0.86 4.70 9.48
CA ARG A 58 -0.78 5.93 10.26
C ARG A 58 -0.38 7.13 9.40
N ALA A 59 0.67 7.01 8.60
CA ALA A 59 1.10 8.09 7.71
C ALA A 59 0.02 8.47 6.68
N LEU A 60 -0.82 7.51 6.29
CA LEU A 60 -1.95 7.75 5.39
C LEU A 60 -3.17 8.37 6.11
N ALA A 61 -3.35 8.08 7.40
CA ALA A 61 -4.39 8.62 8.25
C ALA A 61 -4.13 10.10 8.62
N ASP A 62 -2.87 10.45 8.85
CA ASP A 62 -2.41 11.81 9.17
C ASP A 62 -2.29 12.73 7.93
N ALA A 63 -2.40 12.17 6.72
CA ALA A 63 -2.21 12.89 5.47
C ALA A 63 -3.44 13.69 5.04
N ASP A 64 -3.20 14.82 4.36
CA ASP A 64 -4.26 15.59 3.73
C ASP A 64 -4.69 14.99 2.39
N ALA A 65 -5.98 15.12 2.05
CA ALA A 65 -6.51 14.64 0.78
C ALA A 65 -5.77 15.24 -0.43
N ARG A 66 -5.28 16.48 -0.28
CA ARG A 66 -4.53 17.21 -1.33
C ARG A 66 -3.19 16.54 -1.68
N ASP A 67 -2.56 15.86 -0.73
CA ASP A 67 -1.26 15.21 -0.94
C ASP A 67 -1.42 13.81 -1.56
N ILE A 68 -2.55 13.17 -1.30
CA ILE A 68 -2.88 11.83 -1.84
C ILE A 68 -3.38 11.94 -3.28
N VAL A 69 -4.12 12.99 -3.64
CA VAL A 69 -4.71 13.17 -4.98
C VAL A 69 -3.68 13.06 -6.11
N PRO A 70 -2.51 13.72 -6.08
CA PRO A 70 -1.47 13.56 -7.09
C PRO A 70 -1.05 12.10 -7.29
N VAL A 71 -0.89 11.35 -6.19
CA VAL A 71 -0.51 9.93 -6.22
C VAL A 71 -1.63 9.07 -6.84
N LEU A 72 -2.90 9.38 -6.56
CA LEU A 72 -4.04 8.70 -7.18
C LEU A 72 -4.17 8.98 -8.68
N ILE A 73 -3.83 10.19 -9.12
CA ILE A 73 -3.76 10.55 -10.55
C ILE A 73 -2.65 9.75 -11.24
N MET A 74 -1.48 9.61 -10.60
CA MET A 74 -0.38 8.77 -11.11
C MET A 74 -0.76 7.29 -11.17
N ALA A 75 -1.56 6.80 -10.23
CA ALA A 75 -2.07 5.42 -10.23
C ALA A 75 -3.06 5.12 -11.38
N ARG A 76 -3.43 6.10 -12.20
CA ARG A 76 -4.36 5.93 -13.33
C ARG A 76 -3.80 4.94 -14.35
N SER A 77 -4.64 4.01 -14.78
CA SER A 77 -4.36 3.12 -15.91
C SER A 77 -4.08 3.93 -17.19
N ARG A 78 -3.04 3.58 -17.96
CA ARG A 78 -2.72 4.23 -19.24
C ARG A 78 -3.90 4.23 -20.23
N LYS A 79 -4.79 3.23 -20.16
CA LYS A 79 -6.02 3.17 -20.99
C LYS A 79 -7.05 4.24 -20.62
N SER A 80 -7.02 4.73 -19.38
CA SER A 80 -7.88 5.82 -18.90
C SER A 80 -7.30 7.20 -19.21
N GLN A 81 -6.10 7.29 -19.80
CA GLN A 81 -5.44 8.56 -20.10
C GLN A 81 -5.86 9.22 -21.41
N SER A 82 -6.50 8.49 -22.34
CA SER A 82 -6.82 9.00 -23.68
C SER A 82 -8.18 9.70 -23.82
N HIS A 83 -8.91 9.92 -22.72
CA HIS A 83 -10.27 10.46 -22.74
C HIS A 83 -10.43 11.60 -21.71
N SER A 84 -9.96 12.80 -22.02
CA SER A 84 -10.53 14.05 -21.46
C SER A 84 -9.81 15.25 -22.07
N ASN A 85 -10.45 15.93 -23.04
CA ASN A 85 -9.91 17.16 -23.65
C ASN A 85 -10.74 18.42 -23.28
N SER A 86 -11.73 18.30 -22.37
CA SER A 86 -12.52 19.43 -21.87
C SER A 86 -12.12 19.82 -20.44
N GLU A 87 -12.06 21.13 -20.19
CA GLU A 87 -11.73 21.74 -18.90
C GLU A 87 -12.74 21.32 -17.81
N GLU A 88 -14.04 21.25 -18.15
CA GLU A 88 -15.11 20.82 -17.23
C GLU A 88 -14.98 19.34 -16.82
N GLU A 89 -14.47 18.48 -17.71
CA GLU A 89 -14.23 17.07 -17.41
C GLU A 89 -13.05 16.89 -16.45
N ALA A 90 -12.03 17.73 -16.60
CA ALA A 90 -10.87 17.74 -15.72
C ALA A 90 -11.25 18.16 -14.29
N GLU A 91 -12.08 19.19 -14.13
CA GLU A 91 -12.58 19.65 -12.82
C GLU A 91 -13.45 18.59 -12.13
N ARG A 92 -14.41 18.00 -12.85
CA ARG A 92 -15.25 16.91 -12.32
C ARG A 92 -14.41 15.71 -11.90
N TYR A 93 -13.37 15.40 -12.66
CA TYR A 93 -12.45 14.32 -12.34
C TYR A 93 -11.60 14.64 -11.10
N ALA A 94 -11.09 15.86 -10.97
CA ALA A 94 -10.36 16.30 -9.78
C ALA A 94 -11.24 16.18 -8.52
N ALA A 95 -12.48 16.66 -8.57
CA ALA A 95 -13.43 16.51 -7.46
C ALA A 95 -13.68 15.04 -7.09
N LYS A 96 -13.78 14.16 -8.09
CA LYS A 96 -13.91 12.71 -7.87
C LYS A 96 -12.67 12.11 -7.20
N MET A 97 -11.47 12.54 -7.57
CA MET A 97 -10.23 12.08 -6.95
C MET A 97 -10.10 12.57 -5.51
N THR A 98 -10.49 13.82 -5.23
CA THR A 98 -10.53 14.36 -3.86
C THR A 98 -11.44 13.54 -2.96
N ARG A 99 -12.68 13.27 -3.40
CA ARG A 99 -13.61 12.44 -2.64
C ARG A 99 -13.08 11.02 -2.41
N LYS A 100 -12.34 10.47 -3.39
CA LYS A 100 -11.70 9.16 -3.24
C LYS A 100 -10.57 9.19 -2.22
N ALA A 101 -9.76 10.25 -2.20
CA ALA A 101 -8.71 10.44 -1.21
C ALA A 101 -9.29 10.56 0.21
N GLU A 102 -10.38 11.31 0.38
CA GLU A 102 -11.09 11.42 1.67
C GLU A 102 -11.57 10.05 2.18
N MET A 103 -12.13 9.21 1.30
CA MET A 103 -12.54 7.85 1.69
C MET A 103 -11.35 6.96 2.07
N ILE A 104 -10.20 7.14 1.42
CA ILE A 104 -8.96 6.43 1.76
C ILE A 104 -8.49 6.86 3.16
N ILE A 105 -8.43 8.16 3.44
CA ILE A 105 -8.04 8.70 4.76
C ILE A 105 -9.00 8.22 5.84
N ALA A 106 -10.32 8.31 5.62
CA ALA A 106 -11.32 7.86 6.57
C ALA A 106 -11.18 6.35 6.87
N SER A 107 -10.93 5.54 5.83
CA SER A 107 -10.69 4.11 6.00
C SER A 107 -9.38 3.84 6.74
N ALA A 108 -8.33 4.61 6.48
CA ALA A 108 -7.04 4.48 7.16
C ALA A 108 -7.17 4.84 8.65
N ASN A 109 -7.84 5.95 8.98
CA ASN A 109 -8.15 6.35 10.35
C ASN A 109 -8.88 5.23 11.11
N LYS A 110 -9.92 4.64 10.51
CA LYS A 110 -10.66 3.54 11.14
C LYS A 110 -9.81 2.29 11.41
N ILE A 111 -8.85 1.98 10.53
CA ILE A 111 -7.93 0.86 10.74
C ILE A 111 -6.94 1.21 11.85
N TYR A 112 -6.40 2.43 11.82
CA TYR A 112 -5.46 2.93 12.81
C TYR A 112 -6.06 2.99 14.22
N GLU A 113 -7.28 3.52 14.37
CA GLU A 113 -8.01 3.52 15.65
C GLU A 113 -8.19 2.10 16.21
N ARG A 114 -8.50 1.13 15.34
CA ARG A 114 -8.62 -0.27 15.76
C ARG A 114 -7.28 -0.86 16.20
N GLN A 115 -6.19 -0.53 15.52
CA GLN A 115 -4.84 -0.95 15.90
C GLN A 115 -4.47 -0.36 17.27
N MET A 116 -4.70 0.93 17.48
CA MET A 116 -4.44 1.61 18.76
C MET A 116 -5.24 1.02 19.93
N GLN A 117 -6.52 0.69 19.71
CA GLN A 117 -7.35 0.08 20.76
C GLN A 117 -6.84 -1.33 21.13
N ALA A 118 -6.43 -2.12 20.14
CA ALA A 118 -5.88 -3.44 20.39
C ALA A 118 -4.56 -3.38 21.19
N GLU A 119 -3.70 -2.39 20.90
CA GLU A 119 -2.47 -2.17 21.68
C GLU A 119 -2.76 -1.83 23.15
N ILE A 120 -3.80 -1.02 23.42
CA ILE A 120 -4.20 -0.65 24.78
C ILE A 120 -4.80 -1.84 25.55
N ASP A 121 -5.58 -2.69 24.89
CA ASP A 121 -6.24 -3.85 25.53
C ASP A 121 -5.25 -5.00 25.84
N GLU A 122 -4.05 -4.98 25.23
CA GLU A 122 -2.97 -5.95 25.44
C GLU A 122 -1.99 -5.58 26.57
N GLU A 123 -2.04 -4.33 27.09
CA GLU A 123 -1.27 -3.83 28.26
C GLU A 123 -1.99 -4.05 29.61
#